data_AF-A0A7Y0BJ87-F1
#
_entry.id   AF-A0A7Y0BJ87-F1
#
_cell.length_a   1.000
_cell.length_b   1.000
_cell.length_c   1.000
_cell.angle_alpha   90.00
_cell.angle_beta   90.00
_cell.angle_gamma   90.00
#
_symmetry.space_group_name_H-M   'P 1'
#
loop_
_entity.id
_entity.type
_entity.pdbx_description
1 polymer ?
#
loop_
_entity_poly.entity_id
_entity_poly.type
_entity_poly.pdbx_seq_one_letter_code
_entity_poly.pdbx_strand_id
1 'polypeptide(L)'
;MTTNTERTTRHGLQVATELCRFIEEKVLPGSGVESSQFWTGFDAIVADLAPKNIALLAERDRLQTEMDVWHKAHPGPIADMPAYRAFMEKIGYLVPQPQDVTITTANVDAELAVQAGPQLVVPILNARYALNAANSRWGSLYDALYGTDAIAETGGAEKGKGYNPVRGARVIAFAR
;
A
#
# COMPACT_ATOMS: atom_id res chain seq x y z
N MET A 1 13.15 -5.30 28.28
CA MET A 1 14.48 -5.84 27.91
C MET A 1 14.77 -5.35 26.51
N THR A 2 15.73 -4.46 26.33
CA THR A 2 16.22 -4.10 24.99
C THR A 2 17.01 -5.30 24.47
N THR A 3 16.40 -6.08 23.59
CA THR A 3 17.09 -7.16 22.89
C THR A 3 18.18 -6.53 22.03
N ASN A 4 19.44 -6.80 22.35
CA ASN A 4 20.56 -6.36 21.53
C ASN A 4 20.49 -7.13 20.20
N THR A 5 20.17 -6.45 19.10
CA THR A 5 20.13 -7.06 17.77
C THR A 5 21.55 -7.32 17.30
N GLU A 6 21.91 -8.58 17.06
CA GLU A 6 23.19 -8.94 16.44
C GLU A 6 23.28 -8.33 15.04
N ARG A 7 24.46 -7.80 14.68
CA ARG A 7 24.68 -7.13 13.39
C ARG A 7 25.89 -7.71 12.66
N THR A 8 25.76 -7.78 11.34
CA THR A 8 26.80 -8.12 10.38
C THR A 8 27.18 -6.86 9.60
N THR A 9 28.47 -6.54 9.55
CA THR A 9 28.97 -5.42 8.75
C THR A 9 28.92 -5.76 7.26
N ARG A 10 28.29 -4.89 6.46
CA ARG A 10 28.26 -4.93 5.00
C ARG A 10 28.63 -3.54 4.48
N HIS A 11 29.88 -3.34 4.08
CA HIS A 11 30.41 -2.01 3.70
C HIS A 11 30.18 -0.98 4.83
N GLY A 12 29.56 0.16 4.54
CA GLY A 12 29.20 1.18 5.53
C GLY A 12 28.00 0.80 6.42
N LEU A 13 27.31 -0.32 6.12
CA LEU A 13 26.09 -0.72 6.81
C LEU A 13 26.35 -1.68 7.98
N GLN A 14 25.52 -1.53 9.02
CA GLN A 14 25.39 -2.47 10.12
C GLN A 14 24.04 -3.16 10.02
N VAL A 15 23.99 -4.31 9.33
CA VAL A 15 22.73 -5.02 9.00
C VAL A 15 22.40 -6.01 10.10
N ALA A 16 21.14 -6.13 10.52
CA ALA A 16 20.73 -7.18 11.46
C ALA A 16 21.12 -8.56 10.90
N THR A 17 21.82 -9.40 11.67
CA THR A 17 22.38 -10.66 11.19
C THR A 17 21.31 -11.59 10.60
N GLU A 18 20.11 -11.60 11.19
CA GLU A 18 18.98 -12.39 10.68
C GLU A 18 18.54 -11.96 9.26
N LEU A 19 18.52 -10.64 8.99
CA LEU A 19 18.18 -10.09 7.69
C LEU A 19 19.29 -10.37 6.69
N CYS A 20 20.55 -10.17 7.09
CA CYS A 20 21.71 -10.48 6.26
C CYS A 20 21.64 -11.94 5.78
N ARG A 21 21.46 -12.88 6.71
CA ARG A 21 21.33 -14.31 6.41
C ARG A 21 20.13 -14.61 5.51
N PHE A 22 18.97 -14.01 5.77
CA PHE A 22 17.79 -14.20 4.92
C PHE A 22 18.06 -13.79 3.47
N ILE A 23 18.70 -12.64 3.26
CA ILE A 23 19.06 -12.17 1.91
C ILE A 23 20.01 -13.17 1.23
N GLU A 24 21.09 -13.56 1.91
CA GLU A 24 22.12 -14.45 1.35
C GLU A 24 21.58 -15.85 1.03
N GLU A 25 20.78 -16.43 1.92
CA GLU A 25 20.40 -17.83 1.84
C GLU A 25 19.06 -18.07 1.14
N LYS A 26 18.18 -17.05 1.08
CA LYS A 26 16.79 -17.20 0.60
C LYS A 26 16.42 -16.28 -0.55
N VAL A 27 17.05 -15.11 -0.69
CA VAL A 27 16.65 -14.11 -1.69
C VAL A 27 17.58 -14.10 -2.90
N LEU A 28 18.90 -14.03 -2.68
CA LEU A 28 19.87 -13.95 -3.77
C LEU A 28 19.98 -15.22 -4.63
N PRO A 29 19.92 -16.45 -4.07
CA PRO A 29 20.02 -17.66 -4.88
C PRO A 29 18.93 -17.73 -5.95
N GLY A 30 19.35 -17.89 -7.22
CA GLY A 30 18.43 -17.95 -8.37
C GLY A 30 17.99 -16.61 -8.96
N SER A 31 18.36 -15.48 -8.34
CA SER A 31 18.04 -14.14 -8.85
C SER A 31 18.94 -13.67 -10.00
N GLY A 32 20.12 -14.27 -10.15
CA GLY A 32 21.16 -13.84 -11.10
C GLY A 32 21.99 -12.64 -10.60
N VAL A 33 21.80 -12.20 -9.36
CA VAL A 33 22.55 -11.09 -8.74
C VAL A 33 23.59 -11.63 -7.76
N GLU A 34 24.84 -11.19 -7.92
CA GLU A 34 25.94 -11.52 -7.01
C GLU A 34 25.81 -10.78 -5.67
N SER A 35 26.10 -11.48 -4.57
CA SER A 35 26.01 -10.91 -3.21
C SER A 35 26.85 -9.65 -3.02
N SER A 36 28.08 -9.65 -3.53
CA SER A 36 28.96 -8.48 -3.45
C SER A 36 28.39 -7.26 -4.17
N GLN A 37 27.82 -7.46 -5.37
CA GLN A 37 27.18 -6.40 -6.15
C GLN A 37 25.92 -5.86 -5.44
N PHE A 38 25.10 -6.75 -4.89
CA PHE A 38 23.91 -6.36 -4.13
C PHE A 38 24.28 -5.47 -2.94
N TRP A 39 25.21 -5.90 -2.08
CA TRP A 39 25.55 -5.15 -0.86
C TRP A 39 26.30 -3.84 -1.14
N THR A 40 27.19 -3.83 -2.13
CA THR A 40 27.87 -2.59 -2.56
C THR A 40 26.85 -1.59 -3.13
N GLY A 41 25.93 -2.06 -3.97
CA GLY A 41 24.88 -1.23 -4.54
C GLY A 41 23.91 -0.68 -3.48
N PHE A 42 23.48 -1.53 -2.54
CA PHE A 42 22.58 -1.11 -1.48
C PHE A 42 23.21 -0.07 -0.54
N ASP A 43 24.48 -0.26 -0.14
CA ASP A 43 25.25 0.72 0.64
C ASP A 43 25.32 2.08 -0.06
N ALA A 44 25.66 2.09 -1.35
CA ALA A 44 25.72 3.32 -2.15
C ALA A 44 24.35 4.03 -2.26
N ILE A 45 23.27 3.27 -2.46
CA ILE A 45 21.91 3.82 -2.51
C ILE A 45 21.52 4.45 -1.17
N VAL A 46 21.79 3.78 -0.06
CA VAL A 46 21.51 4.32 1.28
C VAL A 46 22.31 5.61 1.50
N ALA A 47 23.59 5.62 1.16
CA ALA A 47 24.45 6.79 1.33
C ALA A 47 23.97 8.01 0.51
N ASP A 48 23.52 7.82 -0.73
CA ASP A 48 23.04 8.90 -1.60
C ASP A 48 21.60 9.36 -1.26
N LEU A 49 20.69 8.43 -0.97
CA LEU A 49 19.26 8.74 -0.86
C LEU A 49 18.78 9.00 0.56
N ALA A 50 19.44 8.49 1.61
CA ALA A 50 19.01 8.73 2.99
C ALA A 50 19.00 10.23 3.37
N PRO A 51 20.02 11.04 3.03
CA PRO A 51 19.99 12.49 3.30
C PRO A 51 18.83 13.20 2.61
N LYS A 52 18.53 12.83 1.35
CA LYS A 52 17.40 13.38 0.59
C LYS A 52 16.06 13.02 1.24
N ASN A 53 15.90 11.78 1.70
CA ASN A 53 14.70 11.33 2.40
C ASN A 53 14.48 12.11 3.71
N ILE A 54 15.54 12.31 4.51
CA ILE A 54 15.49 13.11 5.73
C ILE A 54 15.07 14.56 5.42
N ALA A 55 15.63 15.17 4.37
CA ALA A 55 15.26 16.52 3.95
C ALA A 55 13.78 16.61 3.54
N LEU A 56 13.25 15.60 2.84
CA LEU A 56 11.82 15.55 2.48
C LEU A 56 10.90 15.44 3.70
N LEU A 57 11.32 14.76 4.77
CA LEU A 57 10.57 14.72 6.03
C LEU A 57 10.61 16.08 6.74
N ALA A 58 11.78 16.70 6.82
CA ALA A 58 11.93 18.04 7.40
C ALA A 58 11.08 19.09 6.66
N GLU A 59 10.94 18.96 5.34
CA GLU A 59 10.09 19.83 4.55
C GLU A 59 8.60 19.66 4.87
N ARG A 60 8.14 18.43 5.16
CA ARG A 60 6.76 18.21 5.65
C ARG A 60 6.53 18.89 6.99
N ASP A 61 7.49 18.79 7.91
CA ASP A 61 7.42 19.43 9.22
C ASP A 61 7.39 20.96 9.11
N ARG A 62 8.19 21.53 8.21
CA ARG A 62 8.17 22.97 7.90
C ARG A 62 6.79 23.41 7.39
N LEU A 63 6.27 22.73 6.36
CA LEU A 63 4.96 23.05 5.78
C LEU A 63 3.84 22.98 6.82
N GLN A 64 3.82 21.94 7.64
CA GLN A 64 2.83 21.80 8.72
C GLN A 64 2.98 22.90 9.77
N THR A 65 4.21 23.25 10.15
CA THR A 65 4.47 24.33 11.11
C THR A 65 3.96 25.67 10.58
N GLU A 66 4.16 25.96 9.30
CA GLU A 66 3.64 27.20 8.68
C GLU A 66 2.12 27.20 8.65
N MET A 67 1.48 26.07 8.35
CA MET A 67 0.02 25.92 8.45
C MET A 67 -0.50 26.17 9.86
N ASP A 68 0.16 25.59 10.88
CA ASP A 68 -0.20 25.79 12.28
C ASP A 68 -0.10 27.26 12.69
N VAL A 69 0.96 27.96 12.26
CA VAL A 69 1.13 29.40 12.50
C VAL A 69 0.02 30.21 11.84
N TRP A 70 -0.34 29.89 10.59
CA TRP A 70 -1.40 30.59 9.89
C TRP A 70 -2.74 30.45 10.59
N HIS A 71 -3.13 29.23 10.99
CA HIS A 71 -4.41 28.99 11.67
C HIS A 71 -4.45 29.56 13.10
N LYS A 72 -3.32 29.63 13.81
CA LYS A 72 -3.25 30.35 15.10
C LYS A 72 -3.50 31.85 14.94
N ALA A 73 -3.02 32.45 13.86
CA ALA A 73 -3.25 33.86 13.55
C ALA A 73 -4.66 34.15 12.99
N HIS A 74 -5.33 33.14 12.42
CA HIS A 74 -6.66 33.24 11.82
C HIS A 74 -7.61 32.20 12.43
N PRO A 75 -8.01 32.39 13.71
CA PRO A 75 -8.84 31.41 14.41
C PRO A 75 -10.26 31.35 13.83
N GLY A 76 -10.82 30.15 13.78
CA GLY A 76 -12.16 29.90 13.25
C GLY A 76 -12.15 29.55 11.75
N PRO A 77 -13.33 29.54 11.11
CA PRO A 77 -13.45 29.23 9.69
C PRO A 77 -12.67 30.20 8.79
N ILE A 78 -12.12 29.70 7.68
CA ILE A 78 -11.45 30.53 6.68
C ILE A 78 -12.49 31.46 6.01
N ALA A 79 -12.47 32.74 6.38
CA ALA A 79 -13.36 33.74 5.81
C ALA A 79 -12.85 34.28 4.45
N ASP A 80 -11.53 34.31 4.25
CA ASP A 80 -10.87 34.77 3.02
C ASP A 80 -10.09 33.62 2.36
N MET A 81 -10.79 32.89 1.48
CA MET A 81 -10.21 31.78 0.74
C MET A 81 -9.13 32.22 -0.27
N PRO A 82 -9.28 33.35 -1.01
CA PRO A 82 -8.19 33.90 -1.82
C PRO A 82 -6.89 34.12 -1.05
N ALA A 83 -6.95 34.71 0.16
CA ALA A 83 -5.75 34.94 0.98
C ALA A 83 -5.14 33.62 1.47
N TYR A 84 -5.97 32.65 1.87
CA TYR A 84 -5.49 31.33 2.28
C TYR A 84 -4.79 30.59 1.12
N ARG A 85 -5.36 30.63 -0.10
CA ARG A 85 -4.75 30.05 -1.29
C ARG A 85 -3.41 30.71 -1.61
N ALA A 86 -3.34 32.04 -1.56
CA ALA A 86 -2.09 32.77 -1.78
C ALA A 86 -1.01 32.42 -0.75
N PHE A 87 -1.40 32.18 0.51
CA PHE A 87 -0.50 31.64 1.53
C PHE A 87 0.00 30.23 1.18
N MET A 88 -0.90 29.31 0.82
CA MET A 88 -0.53 27.96 0.42
C MET A 88 0.43 27.91 -0.78
N GLU A 89 0.25 28.80 -1.77
CA GLU A 89 1.18 28.97 -2.89
C GLU A 89 2.52 29.55 -2.41
N LYS A 90 2.49 30.57 -1.55
CA LYS A 90 3.70 31.23 -1.02
C LYS A 90 4.61 30.26 -0.26
N ILE A 91 4.04 29.34 0.53
CA ILE A 91 4.83 28.37 1.30
C ILE A 91 5.28 27.17 0.47
N GLY A 92 4.87 27.09 -0.80
CA GLY A 92 5.19 25.99 -1.71
C GLY A 92 4.31 24.74 -1.53
N TYR A 93 3.22 24.83 -0.76
CA TYR A 93 2.28 23.72 -0.60
C TYR A 93 1.46 23.48 -1.86
N LEU A 94 0.89 24.57 -2.43
CA LEU A 94 0.28 24.54 -3.74
C LEU A 94 1.29 24.96 -4.79
N VAL A 95 1.57 24.07 -5.74
CA VAL A 95 2.50 24.31 -6.83
C VAL A 95 1.75 24.56 -8.15
N PRO A 96 2.37 25.24 -9.13
CA PRO A 96 1.76 25.42 -10.43
C PRO A 96 1.38 24.10 -11.08
N GLN A 97 0.18 24.06 -11.66
CA GLN A 97 -0.27 22.90 -12.42
C GLN A 97 0.53 22.80 -13.74
N PRO A 98 1.08 21.63 -14.09
CA PRO A 98 1.68 21.43 -15.40
C PRO A 98 0.60 21.51 -16.50
N GLN A 99 0.92 22.12 -17.65
CA GLN A 99 -0.05 22.38 -18.72
C GLN A 99 -0.51 21.10 -19.42
N ASP A 100 0.42 20.42 -20.10
CA ASP A 100 0.14 19.18 -20.83
C ASP A 100 1.05 18.07 -20.33
N VAL A 101 0.45 16.96 -19.88
CA VAL A 101 1.18 15.78 -19.39
C VAL A 101 0.60 14.55 -20.05
N THR A 102 1.47 13.74 -20.65
CA THR A 102 1.15 12.39 -21.11
C THR A 102 2.15 11.43 -20.48
N ILE A 103 1.65 10.40 -19.79
CA ILE A 103 2.51 9.36 -19.22
C ILE A 103 3.08 8.47 -20.33
N THR A 104 4.32 8.00 -20.17
CA THR A 104 5.02 7.18 -21.17
C THR A 104 5.29 5.75 -20.67
N THR A 105 4.64 5.35 -19.58
CA THR A 105 4.86 4.04 -18.94
C THR A 105 4.50 2.92 -19.92
N ALA A 106 5.43 1.99 -20.12
CA ALA A 106 5.29 0.86 -21.03
C ALA A 106 5.61 -0.46 -20.31
N ASN A 107 5.32 -1.59 -20.95
CA ASN A 107 5.52 -2.95 -20.42
C ASN A 107 4.74 -3.19 -19.10
N VAL A 108 3.50 -2.71 -19.05
CA VAL A 108 2.58 -2.90 -17.91
C VAL A 108 1.63 -4.04 -18.22
N ASP A 109 1.44 -4.96 -17.26
CA ASP A 109 0.49 -6.07 -17.39
C ASP A 109 -0.94 -5.59 -17.64
N ALA A 110 -1.71 -6.41 -18.36
CA ALA A 110 -3.07 -6.08 -18.77
C ALA A 110 -4.01 -5.85 -17.58
N GLU A 111 -3.80 -6.57 -16.47
CA GLU A 111 -4.53 -6.45 -15.22
C GLU A 111 -4.50 -5.02 -14.64
N LEU A 112 -3.45 -4.25 -14.92
CA LEU A 112 -3.30 -2.86 -14.48
C LEU A 112 -3.60 -1.86 -15.60
N ALA A 113 -3.19 -2.15 -16.83
CA ALA A 113 -3.23 -1.19 -17.93
C ALA A 113 -4.59 -1.10 -18.63
N VAL A 114 -5.35 -2.20 -18.71
CA VAL A 114 -6.55 -2.28 -19.56
C VAL A 114 -7.79 -2.82 -18.86
N GLN A 115 -7.63 -3.56 -17.76
CA GLN A 115 -8.75 -4.17 -17.04
C GLN A 115 -9.25 -3.26 -15.91
N ALA A 116 -10.57 -3.13 -15.80
CA ALA A 116 -11.21 -2.53 -14.63
C ALA A 116 -11.75 -3.65 -13.72
N GLY A 117 -11.40 -3.63 -12.44
CA GLY A 117 -11.86 -4.65 -11.50
C GLY A 117 -11.44 -4.38 -10.05
N PRO A 118 -11.87 -5.25 -9.11
CA PRO A 118 -11.49 -5.12 -7.70
C PRO A 118 -9.99 -5.30 -7.47
N GLN A 119 -9.45 -4.58 -6.49
CA GLN A 119 -8.09 -4.75 -5.99
C GLN A 119 -8.12 -5.10 -4.50
N LEU A 120 -7.55 -6.26 -4.14
CA LEU A 120 -7.51 -6.74 -2.77
C LEU A 120 -6.21 -6.29 -2.07
N VAL A 121 -6.31 -5.89 -0.81
CA VAL A 121 -5.18 -5.54 0.06
C VAL A 121 -5.16 -6.49 1.25
N VAL A 122 -3.98 -7.07 1.55
CA VAL A 122 -3.83 -8.12 2.56
C VAL A 122 -2.49 -8.00 3.29
N PRO A 123 -2.39 -8.34 4.60
CA PRO A 123 -1.12 -8.32 5.31
C PRO A 123 -0.22 -9.48 4.89
N ILE A 124 0.94 -9.17 4.29
CA ILE A 124 1.90 -10.18 3.79
C ILE A 124 2.48 -11.07 4.88
N LEU A 125 2.49 -10.61 6.14
CA LEU A 125 2.98 -11.38 7.29
C LEU A 125 2.05 -12.54 7.69
N ASN A 126 0.83 -12.60 7.13
CA ASN A 126 -0.05 -13.75 7.30
C ASN A 126 -0.08 -14.57 6.00
N ALA A 127 0.69 -15.68 5.99
CA ALA A 127 0.82 -16.53 4.81
C ALA A 127 -0.52 -17.10 4.32
N ARG A 128 -1.44 -17.44 5.24
CA ARG A 128 -2.77 -17.94 4.86
C ARG A 128 -3.57 -16.87 4.11
N TYR A 129 -3.51 -15.62 4.58
CA TYR A 129 -4.22 -14.54 3.93
C TYR A 129 -3.58 -14.19 2.59
N ALA A 130 -2.24 -14.18 2.49
CA ALA A 130 -1.53 -13.97 1.24
C ALA A 130 -1.90 -15.04 0.19
N LEU A 131 -1.94 -16.33 0.57
CA LEU A 131 -2.35 -17.42 -0.33
C LEU A 131 -3.82 -17.30 -0.77
N ASN A 132 -4.72 -16.99 0.17
CA ASN A 132 -6.13 -16.76 -0.16
C ASN A 132 -6.30 -15.58 -1.13
N ALA A 133 -5.54 -14.50 -0.93
CA ALA A 133 -5.57 -13.33 -1.79
C ALA A 133 -4.99 -13.61 -3.19
N ALA A 134 -3.88 -14.34 -3.28
CA ALA A 134 -3.33 -14.75 -4.58
C ALA A 134 -4.34 -15.60 -5.38
N ASN A 135 -5.06 -16.48 -4.69
CA ASN A 135 -6.08 -17.34 -5.32
C ASN A 135 -7.42 -16.64 -5.58
N SER A 136 -7.66 -15.44 -5.03
CA SER A 136 -8.93 -14.74 -5.16
C SER A 136 -9.14 -14.07 -6.52
N ARG A 137 -8.25 -14.31 -7.50
CA ARG A 137 -8.49 -13.94 -8.91
C ARG A 137 -9.78 -14.55 -9.43
N TRP A 138 -10.12 -15.75 -8.94
CA TRP A 138 -11.38 -16.43 -9.22
C TRP A 138 -12.07 -16.78 -7.92
N GLY A 139 -13.34 -16.42 -7.81
CA GLY A 139 -14.17 -16.69 -6.64
C GLY A 139 -15.51 -17.29 -7.04
N SER A 140 -16.04 -18.16 -6.19
CA SER A 140 -17.38 -18.71 -6.36
C SER A 140 -18.43 -17.64 -6.05
N LEU A 141 -19.16 -17.18 -7.07
CA LEU A 141 -20.27 -16.26 -6.88
C LEU A 141 -21.36 -16.87 -5.98
N TYR A 142 -21.56 -18.18 -6.06
CA TYR A 142 -22.56 -18.88 -5.26
C TYR A 142 -22.19 -18.86 -3.78
N ASP A 143 -20.92 -19.09 -3.44
CA ASP A 143 -20.47 -19.02 -2.05
C ASP A 143 -20.52 -17.59 -1.52
N ALA A 144 -20.16 -16.61 -2.36
CA ALA A 144 -20.27 -15.19 -2.00
C ALA A 144 -21.71 -14.79 -1.71
N LEU A 145 -22.68 -15.16 -2.55
CA LEU A 145 -24.11 -14.87 -2.34
C LEU A 145 -24.71 -15.67 -1.19
N TYR A 146 -24.39 -16.96 -1.10
CA TYR A 146 -24.94 -17.84 -0.07
C TYR A 146 -24.39 -17.49 1.32
N GLY A 147 -23.09 -17.21 1.43
CA GLY A 147 -22.41 -16.98 2.71
C GLY A 147 -22.64 -15.59 3.32
N THR A 148 -22.98 -14.59 2.51
CA THR A 148 -23.15 -13.20 2.95
C THR A 148 -24.62 -12.83 3.15
N ASP A 149 -24.87 -11.59 3.55
CA ASP A 149 -26.18 -10.97 3.68
C ASP A 149 -26.73 -10.41 2.36
N ALA A 150 -25.99 -10.52 1.25
CA ALA A 150 -26.45 -10.13 -0.09
C ALA A 150 -27.77 -10.83 -0.49
N ILE A 151 -27.99 -12.06 0.02
CA ILE A 151 -29.31 -12.71 0.00
C ILE A 151 -29.90 -12.66 1.41
N ALA A 152 -31.03 -11.96 1.56
CA ALA A 152 -31.71 -11.80 2.84
C ALA A 152 -32.13 -13.15 3.47
N GLU A 153 -31.92 -13.26 4.78
CA GLU A 153 -32.25 -14.43 5.61
C GLU A 153 -33.70 -14.37 6.11
N THR A 154 -34.66 -14.23 5.20
CA THR A 154 -36.09 -14.12 5.51
C THR A 154 -36.91 -15.14 4.73
N GLY A 155 -38.07 -15.55 5.28
CA GLY A 155 -39.01 -16.43 4.59
C GLY A 155 -38.44 -17.82 4.31
N GLY A 156 -37.76 -18.42 5.30
CA GLY A 156 -37.23 -19.78 5.20
C GLY A 156 -35.86 -19.89 4.49
N ALA A 157 -35.22 -18.76 4.17
CA ALA A 157 -33.92 -18.70 3.50
C ALA A 157 -32.76 -18.35 4.44
N GLU A 158 -32.92 -18.62 5.73
CA GLU A 158 -31.90 -18.45 6.76
C GLU A 158 -30.71 -19.40 6.47
N LYS A 159 -29.50 -18.95 6.82
CA LYS A 159 -28.33 -19.83 6.85
C LYS A 159 -28.47 -20.83 8.00
N GLY A 160 -28.12 -22.09 7.74
CA GLY A 160 -28.09 -23.15 8.75
C GLY A 160 -26.70 -23.80 8.84
N LYS A 161 -26.61 -24.89 9.61
CA LYS A 161 -25.38 -25.70 9.68
C LYS A 161 -25.07 -26.46 8.38
N GLY A 162 -26.02 -26.52 7.45
CA GLY A 162 -25.90 -27.20 6.17
C GLY A 162 -26.60 -26.44 5.05
N TYR A 163 -26.76 -27.11 3.92
CA TYR A 163 -27.41 -26.54 2.75
C TYR A 163 -28.92 -26.39 2.97
N ASN A 164 -29.43 -25.17 2.73
CA ASN A 164 -30.84 -24.83 2.72
C ASN A 164 -31.28 -24.68 1.26
N PRO A 165 -32.09 -25.61 0.71
CA PRO A 165 -32.57 -25.53 -0.68
C PRO A 165 -33.35 -24.26 -1.01
N VAL A 166 -34.08 -23.68 -0.03
CA VAL A 166 -34.83 -22.42 -0.23
C VAL A 166 -33.87 -21.26 -0.47
N ARG A 167 -32.79 -21.17 0.31
CA ARG A 167 -31.73 -20.18 0.11
C ARG A 167 -30.95 -20.43 -1.18
N GLY A 168 -30.60 -21.69 -1.45
CA GLY A 168 -29.87 -22.09 -2.67
C GLY A 168 -30.64 -21.73 -3.94
N ALA A 169 -31.96 -21.90 -3.95
CA ALA A 169 -32.81 -21.47 -5.06
C ALA A 169 -32.75 -19.94 -5.28
N ARG A 170 -32.69 -19.13 -4.22
CA ARG A 170 -32.52 -17.66 -4.34
C ARG A 170 -31.15 -17.28 -4.89
N VAL A 171 -30.09 -17.97 -4.49
CA VAL A 171 -28.74 -17.77 -5.04
C VAL A 171 -28.71 -18.09 -6.54
N ILE A 172 -29.30 -19.22 -6.94
CA ILE A 172 -29.41 -19.60 -8.37
C ILE A 172 -30.21 -18.56 -9.15
N ALA A 173 -31.32 -18.06 -8.58
CA ALA A 173 -32.15 -17.05 -9.21
C ALA A 173 -31.45 -15.70 -9.36
N PHE A 174 -30.59 -15.32 -8.40
CA PHE A 174 -29.78 -14.10 -8.51
C PHE A 174 -28.69 -14.22 -9.60
N ALA A 175 -28.07 -15.39 -9.72
CA ALA A 175 -26.93 -15.60 -10.61
C ALA A 175 -27.31 -15.91 -12.08
N ARG A 176 -28.59 -16.11 -12.37
CA ARG A 176 -29.13 -16.29 -13.73
C ARG A 176 -29.66 -14.97 -14.27
#